data_AF-A0A9Q5Z8H0-F1
#
_entry.id   AF-A0A9Q5Z8H0-F1
#
_cell.length_a   1.000
_cell.length_b   1.000
_cell.length_c   1.000
_cell.angle_alpha   90.00
_cell.angle_beta   90.00
_cell.angle_gamma   90.00
#
_symmetry.space_group_name_H-M   'P 1'
#
loop_
_entity.id
_entity.type
_entity.pdbx_description
1 polymer ?
#
loop_
_entity_poly.entity_id
_entity_poly.type
_entity_poly.pdbx_seq_one_letter_code
_entity_poly.pdbx_strand_id
1 'polypeptide(L)'
;MNHYSLQWIEAWCQENGWTDLFVERRNNYWAFPPGCVMPEPIPVHVLRLIKAEKGLTFEERLWSTSAVIGTIFAILVTFWFQSPMPLVLAFAFNAVTVAQLELEEA
;
A
#
# COMPACT_ATOMS: atom_id res chain seq x y z
N MET A 1 -3.91 0.53 -5.49
CA MET A 1 -4.18 0.25 -4.08
C MET A 1 -3.90 1.51 -3.28
N ASN A 2 -4.62 1.76 -2.20
CA ASN A 2 -4.26 2.82 -1.26
C ASN A 2 -3.17 2.28 -0.33
N HIS A 3 -1.98 2.86 -0.42
CA HIS A 3 -0.81 2.39 0.33
C HIS A 3 -0.75 2.94 1.76
N TYR A 4 -1.54 3.97 2.05
CA TYR A 4 -1.62 4.57 3.37
C TYR A 4 -3.08 4.66 3.82
N SER A 5 -3.31 4.35 5.09
CA SER A 5 -4.62 4.56 5.71
C SER A 5 -4.78 6.03 6.08
N LEU A 6 -5.90 6.64 5.70
CA LEU A 6 -6.24 8.02 6.08
C LEU A 6 -6.25 8.22 7.59
N GLN A 7 -6.75 7.23 8.33
CA GLN A 7 -6.82 7.28 9.79
C GLN A 7 -5.43 7.37 10.44
N TRP A 8 -4.41 6.75 9.85
CA TRP A 8 -3.06 6.81 10.40
C TRP A 8 -2.44 8.19 10.20
N ILE A 9 -2.70 8.80 9.04
CA ILE A 9 -2.21 10.13 8.71
C ILE A 9 -2.95 11.17 9.54
N GLU A 10 -4.26 11.02 9.71
CA GLU A 10 -5.07 11.90 10.56
C GLU A 10 -4.62 11.85 12.02
N ALA A 11 -4.34 10.66 12.56
CA ALA A 11 -3.78 10.50 13.90
C ALA A 11 -2.43 11.20 14.03
N TRP A 12 -1.52 11.00 13.06
CA TRP A 12 -0.22 11.68 13.06
C TRP A 12 -0.38 13.21 12.97
N CYS A 13 -1.30 13.70 12.15
CA CYS A 13 -1.59 15.12 12.03
C CYS A 13 -2.05 15.70 13.38
N GLN A 14 -3.00 15.04 14.06
CA GLN A 14 -3.49 15.47 15.37
C GLN A 14 -2.39 15.50 16.43
N GLU A 15 -1.51 14.50 16.44
CA GLU A 15 -0.37 14.42 17.38
C GLU A 15 0.68 15.52 17.12
N ASN A 16 0.86 15.95 15.87
CA ASN A 16 1.86 16.94 15.48
C ASN A 16 1.30 18.36 15.30
N GLY A 17 0.02 18.58 15.64
CA GLY A 17 -0.63 19.89 15.52
C GLY A 17 -0.94 20.33 14.09
N TRP A 18 -0.98 19.39 13.15
CA TRP A 18 -1.44 19.63 11.78
C TRP A 18 -2.96 19.53 11.72
N THR A 19 -3.59 20.44 10.97
CA THR A 19 -5.05 20.52 10.85
C THR A 19 -5.52 20.34 9.41
N ASP A 20 -6.82 20.06 9.24
CA ASP A 20 -7.51 19.98 7.95
C ASP A 20 -6.80 19.10 6.91
N LEU A 21 -6.65 17.80 7.23
CA LEU A 21 -6.13 16.81 6.30
C LEU A 21 -7.08 16.68 5.10
N PHE A 22 -6.57 16.93 3.90
CA PHE A 22 -7.26 16.63 2.66
C PHE A 22 -6.38 15.83 1.69
N VAL A 23 -7.06 15.10 0.82
CA VAL A 23 -6.44 14.18 -0.14
C VAL A 23 -6.68 14.72 -1.52
N GLU A 24 -5.61 15.06 -2.24
CA GLU A 24 -5.75 15.61 -3.59
C GLU A 24 -5.76 14.50 -4.65
N ARG A 25 -4.80 13.56 -4.57
CA ARG A 25 -4.66 12.38 -5.45
C ARG A 25 -4.06 11.19 -4.69
N ARG A 26 -4.04 10.00 -5.29
CA ARG A 26 -3.45 8.77 -4.69
C ARG A 26 -2.07 9.08 -4.09
N ASN A 27 -1.89 8.74 -2.81
CA ASN A 27 -0.69 8.97 -2.00
C ASN A 27 -0.25 10.43 -1.79
N ASN A 28 -1.01 11.43 -2.24
CA ASN A 28 -0.72 12.84 -2.00
C ASN A 28 -1.63 13.39 -0.91
N TYR A 29 -1.03 13.60 0.26
CA TYR A 29 -1.72 14.09 1.45
C TYR A 29 -1.26 15.51 1.74
N TRP A 30 -2.23 16.39 1.98
CA TRP A 30 -2.00 17.78 2.30
C TRP A 30 -2.68 18.10 3.62
N ALA A 31 -2.01 18.88 4.45
CA ALA A 31 -2.58 19.35 5.70
C ALA A 31 -1.92 20.70 6.05
N PHE A 32 -2.50 21.42 7.01
CA PHE A 32 -1.99 22.70 7.46
C PHE A 32 -0.98 22.48 8.59
N PRO A 33 0.29 22.89 8.43
CA PRO A 33 1.25 22.87 9.52
C PRO A 33 0.83 23.80 10.68
N PRO A 34 1.32 23.56 11.91
CA PRO A 34 0.98 24.39 13.06
C PRO A 34 1.39 25.86 12.83
N GLY A 35 0.40 26.76 12.84
CA GLY A 35 0.63 28.21 12.66
C GLY A 35 0.73 28.67 11.20
N CYS A 36 0.54 27.77 10.22
CA CYS A 36 0.53 28.12 8.80
C CYS A 36 -0.91 28.29 8.27
N VAL A 37 -1.06 29.17 7.27
CA VAL A 37 -2.36 29.48 6.62
C VAL A 37 -2.47 28.84 5.23
N MET A 38 -1.43 28.13 4.80
CA MET A 38 -1.39 27.41 3.53
C MET A 38 -1.19 25.92 3.80
N PRO A 39 -1.94 25.04 3.11
CA PRO A 39 -1.68 23.61 3.22
C PRO A 39 -0.37 23.26 2.54
N GLU A 40 0.38 22.38 3.17
CA GLU A 40 1.64 21.84 2.66
C GLU A 40 1.52 20.34 2.45
N PRO A 41 2.25 19.77 1.47
CA PRO A 41 2.26 18.34 1.27
C PRO A 41 2.97 17.66 2.45
N ILE A 42 2.36 16.61 2.98
CA ILE A 42 2.97 15.84 4.08
C ILE A 42 4.25 15.19 3.56
N PRO A 43 5.40 15.38 4.24
CA PRO A 43 6.66 14.85 3.76
C PRO A 43 6.63 13.33 3.55
N VAL A 44 7.18 12.86 2.43
CA VAL A 44 7.19 11.43 2.08
C VAL A 44 7.90 10.56 3.14
N HIS A 45 8.94 11.10 3.79
CA HIS A 45 9.63 10.38 4.86
C HIS A 45 8.74 10.14 6.09
N VAL A 46 7.84 11.07 6.42
CA VAL A 46 6.84 10.91 7.49
C VAL A 46 5.85 9.82 7.10
N LEU A 47 5.33 9.85 5.87
CA LEU A 47 4.42 8.82 5.38
C LEU A 47 5.07 7.42 5.44
N ARG A 48 6.34 7.31 5.02
CA ARG A 48 7.13 6.07 5.14
C ARG A 48 7.28 5.61 6.59
N LEU A 49 7.52 6.53 7.53
CA LEU A 49 7.62 6.22 8.96
C LEU A 49 6.29 5.71 9.51
N ILE A 50 5.18 6.41 9.23
CA ILE A 50 3.83 5.97 9.64
C ILE A 50 3.53 4.57 9.11
N LYS A 51 3.88 4.28 7.85
CA LYS A 51 3.71 2.95 7.26
C LYS A 51 4.62 1.89 7.89
N ALA A 52 5.86 2.25 8.24
CA ALA A 52 6.77 1.35 8.93
C ALA A 52 6.27 0.98 10.34
N GLU A 53 5.66 1.92 11.05
CA GLU A 53 5.10 1.68 12.39
C GLU A 53 3.78 0.88 12.36
N LYS A 54 2.89 1.19 11.42
CA LYS A 54 1.54 0.60 11.37
C LYS A 54 1.47 -0.67 10.50
N GLY A 55 2.44 -0.89 9.63
CA GLY A 55 2.54 -2.07 8.75
C GLY A 55 1.72 -1.95 7.46
N LEU A 56 1.28 -3.09 6.93
CA LEU A 56 0.53 -3.18 5.67
C LEU A 56 -0.92 -2.69 5.84
N THR A 57 -1.43 -1.96 4.85
CA THR A 57 -2.85 -1.61 4.82
C THR A 57 -3.72 -2.84 4.58
N PHE A 58 -5.02 -2.76 4.91
CA PHE A 58 -5.95 -3.87 4.69
C PHE A 58 -5.99 -4.30 3.21
N GLU A 59 -5.95 -3.34 2.29
CA GLU A 59 -5.89 -3.61 0.85
C GLU A 59 -4.61 -4.36 0.48
N GLU A 60 -3.44 -3.90 0.93
CA GLU A 60 -2.15 -4.55 0.67
C GLU A 60 -2.10 -5.96 1.23
N ARG A 61 -2.63 -6.15 2.45
CA ARG A 61 -2.73 -7.47 3.07
C ARG A 61 -3.64 -8.39 2.28
N LEU A 62 -4.78 -7.91 1.78
CA LEU A 62 -5.73 -8.70 1.01
C LEU A 62 -5.14 -9.14 -0.34
N TRP A 63 -4.46 -8.23 -1.05
CA TRP A 63 -3.75 -8.54 -2.30
C TRP A 63 -2.56 -9.49 -2.07
N SER A 64 -1.80 -9.30 -1.01
CA SER A 64 -0.70 -10.22 -0.66
C SER A 64 -1.24 -11.61 -0.30
N THR A 65 -2.35 -11.67 0.42
CA THR A 65 -3.00 -12.93 0.82
C THR A 65 -3.59 -13.65 -0.39
N SER A 66 -4.23 -12.92 -1.31
CA SER A 66 -4.77 -13.51 -2.54
C SER A 66 -3.67 -14.04 -3.46
N ALA A 67 -2.53 -13.35 -3.56
CA ALA A 67 -1.34 -13.84 -4.27
C ALA A 67 -0.81 -15.17 -3.69
N VAL A 68 -0.71 -15.27 -2.36
CA VAL A 68 -0.29 -16.52 -1.69
C VAL A 68 -1.28 -17.65 -1.95
N ILE A 69 -2.58 -17.41 -1.76
CA ILE A 69 -3.63 -18.42 -1.98
C ILE A 69 -3.64 -18.86 -3.44
N GLY A 70 -3.54 -17.91 -4.38
CA GLY A 70 -3.46 -18.19 -5.81
C GLY A 70 -2.26 -19.06 -6.17
N THR A 71 -1.11 -18.82 -5.53
CA THR A 71 0.09 -19.62 -5.73
C THR A 71 -0.09 -21.06 -5.21
N ILE A 72 -0.70 -21.24 -4.03
CA ILE A 72 -1.02 -22.57 -3.48
C ILE A 72 -1.97 -23.32 -4.44
N PHE A 73 -3.00 -22.64 -4.94
CA PHE A 73 -3.94 -23.23 -5.89
C PHE A 73 -3.24 -23.62 -7.19
N ALA A 74 -2.35 -22.78 -7.72
CA ALA A 74 -1.57 -23.06 -8.92
C ALA A 74 -0.67 -24.29 -8.75
N ILE A 75 -0.08 -24.50 -7.56
CA ILE A 75 0.67 -25.71 -7.24
C ILE A 75 -0.23 -26.95 -7.34
N LEU A 76 -1.42 -26.93 -6.74
CA LEU A 76 -2.38 -28.05 -6.81
C LEU A 76 -2.82 -28.36 -8.25
N VAL A 77 -3.12 -27.31 -9.03
CA VAL A 77 -3.51 -27.47 -10.45
C VAL A 77 -2.34 -28.00 -11.27
N THR A 78 -1.11 -27.58 -10.98
CA THR A 78 0.10 -28.08 -11.63
C THR A 78 0.27 -29.59 -11.38
N PHE A 79 0.02 -30.06 -10.15
CA PHE A 79 0.03 -31.49 -9.84
C PHE A 79 -1.07 -32.27 -10.58
N TRP A 80 -2.27 -31.71 -10.72
CA TRP A 80 -3.38 -32.37 -11.41
C TRP A 80 -3.12 -32.44 -12.92
N PHE A 81 -2.74 -31.33 -13.55
CA PHE A 81 -2.54 -31.25 -15.00
C PHE A 81 -1.16 -31.73 -15.46
N GLN A 82 -0.24 -32.03 -14.53
CA GLN A 82 1.15 -32.40 -14.82
C GLN A 82 1.86 -31.44 -15.79
N SER A 83 1.44 -30.17 -15.84
CA SER A 83 1.98 -29.16 -16.75
C SER A 83 2.45 -27.93 -15.97
N PRO A 84 3.58 -27.32 -16.33
CA PRO A 84 4.17 -26.20 -15.58
C PRO A 84 3.48 -24.86 -15.84
N MET A 85 2.55 -24.80 -16.81
CA MET A 85 1.90 -23.56 -17.26
C MET A 85 1.15 -22.80 -16.14
N PRO A 86 0.38 -23.45 -15.24
CA PRO A 86 -0.30 -22.75 -14.15
C PRO A 86 0.68 -22.07 -13.18
N LEU A 87 1.85 -22.66 -12.97
CA LEU A 87 2.89 -22.10 -12.09
C LEU A 87 3.54 -20.86 -12.69
N VAL A 88 3.77 -20.85 -14.00
CA VAL A 88 4.28 -19.66 -14.73
C VAL A 88 3.28 -18.51 -14.67
N LEU A 89 1.99 -18.81 -14.79
CA LEU A 89 0.92 -17.81 -14.65
C LEU A 89 0.90 -17.21 -13.24
N ALA A 90 0.98 -18.06 -12.20
CA ALA A 90 1.06 -17.59 -10.82
C ALA A 90 2.30 -16.71 -10.57
N PHE A 91 3.45 -17.06 -11.15
CA PHE A 91 4.64 -16.23 -11.08
C PHE A 91 4.43 -14.85 -11.73
N ALA A 92 3.87 -14.81 -12.94
CA ALA A 92 3.58 -13.55 -13.63
C ALA A 92 2.57 -12.70 -12.84
N PHE A 93 1.53 -13.32 -12.28
CA PHE A 93 0.57 -12.64 -11.42
C PHE A 93 1.25 -12.04 -10.19
N ASN A 94 2.09 -12.81 -9.50
CA ASN A 94 2.84 -12.32 -8.35
C ASN A 94 3.74 -11.14 -8.72
N ALA A 95 4.45 -11.19 -9.86
CA ALA A 95 5.28 -10.09 -10.33
C ALA A 95 4.47 -8.79 -10.55
N VAL A 96 3.27 -8.90 -11.13
CA VAL A 96 2.37 -7.74 -11.29
C VAL A 96 1.90 -7.23 -9.94
N THR A 97 1.53 -8.11 -9.00
CA THR A 97 1.12 -7.68 -7.66
C THR A 97 2.24 -6.99 -6.89
N VAL A 98 3.49 -7.45 -7.03
CA VAL A 98 4.67 -6.80 -6.43
C VAL A 98 4.89 -5.43 -7.03
N ALA A 99 4.83 -5.30 -8.36
CA ALA A 99 4.94 -4.01 -9.03
C ALA A 99 3.84 -3.01 -8.60
N GLN A 100 2.66 -3.50 -8.21
CA GLN A 100 1.59 -2.66 -7.66
C GLN A 100 1.74 -2.36 -6.16
N LEU A 101 2.58 -3.09 -5.44
CA LEU A 101 2.87 -2.91 -4.02
C LEU A 101 4.06 -1.97 -3.77
N GLU A 102 5.00 -1.91 -4.70
CA GLU A 102 6.12 -0.97 -4.65
C GLU A 102 5.59 0.47 -4.68
N LEU A 103 5.95 1.25 -3.67
CA LEU A 103 5.65 2.67 -3.61
C LEU A 103 6.55 3.39 -4.62
N GLU A 104 5.94 4.12 -5.55
CA GLU A 104 6.65 4.95 -6.53
C GLU A 104 7.55 5.95 -5.78
N GLU A 105 8.87 5.79 -5.89
CA GLU A 105 9.85 6.72 -5.34
C GLU A 105 9.84 7.98 -6.21
N ALA A 106 9.01 8.96 -5.86
CA ALA A 106 9.06 10.30 -6.43
C ALA A 106 10.10 11.17 -5.71
#